data_AF-A0A2L1GMM7-F1
#
_entry.id   AF-A0A2L1GMM7-F1
#
_cell.length_a   1.000
_cell.length_b   1.000
_cell.length_c   1.000
_cell.angle_alpha   90.00
_cell.angle_beta   90.00
_cell.angle_gamma   90.00
#
_symmetry.space_group_name_H-M   'P 1'
#
loop_
_entity.id
_entity.type
_entity.pdbx_description
1 polymer ?
#
loop_
_entity_poly.entity_id
_entity_poly.type
_entity_poly.pdbx_seq_one_letter_code
_entity_poly.pdbx_strand_id
1 'polypeptide(L)'
;MRPAGKQEGLSAAVFRFYRDGFRQMRLGRTLWKIVLVKLFVLFAILRLFFFPNFLQTHFDTDQKRADHVADQLTRPVHGTNH
;
A
#
# COMPACT_ATOMS: atom_id res chain seq x y z
N MET A 1 28.95 -19.19 -43.21
CA MET A 1 27.95 -18.28 -42.60
C MET A 1 27.45 -18.95 -41.31
N ARG A 2 27.76 -18.42 -40.11
CA ARG A 2 27.28 -18.97 -38.82
C ARG A 2 26.10 -18.13 -38.34
N PRO A 3 24.92 -18.71 -38.03
CA PRO A 3 23.77 -17.93 -37.60
C PRO A 3 24.04 -17.30 -36.23
N ALA A 4 23.67 -16.03 -36.12
CA ALA A 4 23.78 -15.20 -34.95
C ALA A 4 23.18 -15.94 -33.73
N GLY A 5 23.99 -16.11 -32.70
CA GLY A 5 23.53 -16.56 -31.40
C GLY A 5 22.42 -15.64 -30.94
N LYS A 6 21.19 -16.14 -30.98
CA LYS A 6 20.07 -15.54 -30.27
C LYS A 6 20.41 -15.70 -28.79
N GLN A 7 20.98 -14.64 -28.23
CA GLN A 7 21.16 -14.52 -26.79
C GLN A 7 19.75 -14.44 -26.20
N GLU A 8 19.14 -15.60 -25.99
CA GLU A 8 18.01 -15.79 -25.10
C GLU A 8 18.50 -15.18 -23.78
N GLY A 9 18.12 -13.94 -23.51
CA GLY A 9 18.65 -13.20 -22.38
C GLY A 9 18.52 -14.08 -21.13
N LEU A 10 19.61 -14.23 -20.38
CA LEU A 10 19.61 -14.95 -19.10
C LEU A 10 18.42 -14.54 -18.23
N SER A 11 17.97 -13.29 -18.34
CA SER A 11 16.73 -12.76 -17.77
C SER A 11 15.46 -13.54 -18.16
N ALA A 12 15.28 -13.87 -19.44
CA ALA A 12 14.13 -14.65 -19.93
C ALA A 12 14.18 -16.11 -19.46
N ALA A 13 15.37 -16.69 -19.34
CA ALA A 13 15.56 -18.03 -18.78
C ALA A 13 15.26 -18.06 -17.28
N VAL A 14 15.81 -17.10 -16.51
CA VAL A 14 15.57 -16.93 -15.07
C VAL A 14 14.10 -16.63 -14.80
N PHE A 15 13.45 -15.79 -15.60
CA PHE A 15 12.02 -15.51 -15.48
C PHE A 15 11.16 -16.75 -15.73
N ARG A 16 11.47 -17.55 -16.77
CA ARG A 16 10.77 -18.83 -17.01
C ARG A 16 10.97 -19.80 -15.87
N PHE A 17 12.19 -19.94 -15.38
CA PHE A 17 12.51 -20.87 -14.29
C PHE A 17 11.84 -20.46 -12.97
N TYR A 18 11.83 -19.16 -12.65
CA TYR A 18 11.11 -18.61 -11.50
C TYR A 18 9.59 -18.80 -11.64
N ARG A 19 9.04 -18.48 -12.81
CA ARG A 19 7.61 -18.64 -13.09
C ARG A 19 7.18 -20.11 -13.08
N ASP A 20 7.98 -21.01 -13.64
CA ASP A 20 7.69 -22.45 -13.67
C ASP A 20 7.88 -23.07 -12.28
N GLY A 21 8.94 -22.75 -11.53
CA GLY A 21 9.12 -23.19 -10.15
C GLY A 21 8.02 -22.69 -9.22
N PHE A 22 7.62 -21.42 -9.35
CA PHE A 22 6.54 -20.81 -8.58
C PHE A 22 5.15 -21.39 -8.92
N ARG A 23 4.93 -21.77 -10.19
CA ARG A 23 3.64 -22.29 -10.68
C ARG A 23 3.48 -23.79 -10.52
N GLN A 24 4.57 -24.56 -10.56
CA GLN A 24 4.57 -26.03 -10.42
C GLN A 24 4.32 -26.47 -8.97
N MET A 25 4.64 -25.62 -7.99
CA MET A 25 4.46 -25.97 -6.58
C MET A 25 3.04 -25.64 -6.11
N ARG A 26 2.28 -26.67 -5.73
CA ARG A 26 1.04 -26.52 -4.93
C ARG A 26 1.27 -25.63 -3.70
N LEU A 27 2.49 -25.66 -3.15
CA LEU A 27 2.95 -24.80 -2.06
C LEU A 27 2.94 -23.30 -2.41
N GLY A 28 3.33 -22.90 -3.61
CA GLY A 28 3.36 -21.49 -4.03
C GLY A 28 1.97 -20.88 -4.06
N ARG A 29 0.98 -21.63 -4.57
CA ARG A 29 -0.43 -21.21 -4.53
C ARG A 29 -0.97 -21.12 -3.10
N THR A 30 -0.60 -22.06 -2.23
CA THR A 30 -0.98 -22.02 -0.81
C THR A 30 -0.34 -20.84 -0.08
N LEU A 31 0.95 -20.59 -0.29
CA LEU A 31 1.67 -19.47 0.33
C LEU A 31 1.13 -18.12 -0.15
N TRP A 32 0.87 -17.99 -1.44
CA TRP A 32 0.27 -16.77 -2.00
C TRP A 32 -1.14 -16.55 -1.44
N LYS A 33 -1.96 -17.60 -1.30
CA LYS A 33 -3.25 -17.51 -0.60
C LYS A 33 -3.08 -17.03 0.85
N ILE A 34 -2.10 -17.54 1.58
CA ILE A 34 -1.81 -17.09 2.96
C ILE A 34 -1.43 -15.61 2.99
N VAL A 35 -0.57 -15.14 2.08
CA VAL A 35 -0.20 -13.73 1.98
C VAL A 35 -1.42 -12.87 1.64
N LEU A 36 -2.24 -13.29 0.68
CA LEU A 36 -3.45 -12.59 0.27
C LEU A 36 -4.48 -12.52 1.41
N VAL A 37 -4.69 -13.63 2.13
CA VAL A 37 -5.55 -13.66 3.32
C VAL A 37 -5.02 -12.72 4.39
N LYS A 38 -3.70 -12.73 4.66
CA LYS A 38 -3.11 -11.85 5.67
C LYS A 38 -3.25 -10.38 5.29
N LEU A 39 -3.03 -10.03 4.03
CA LEU A 39 -3.26 -8.68 3.50
C LEU A 39 -4.73 -8.27 3.60
N PHE A 40 -5.65 -9.18 3.26
CA PHE A 40 -7.09 -8.92 3.37
C PHE A 40 -7.54 -8.76 4.81
N VAL A 41 -7.08 -9.62 5.73
CA VAL A 41 -7.41 -9.55 7.16
C VAL A 41 -6.84 -8.29 7.79
N LEU A 42 -5.58 -7.92 7.49
CA LEU A 42 -5.01 -6.66 7.96
C LEU A 42 -5.77 -5.46 7.42
N PHE A 43 -6.10 -5.46 6.12
CA PHE A 43 -6.90 -4.40 5.52
C PHE A 43 -8.30 -4.33 6.12
N ALA A 44 -8.96 -5.46 6.35
CA ALA A 44 -10.30 -5.52 6.91
C ALA A 44 -10.32 -5.11 8.39
N ILE A 45 -9.34 -5.54 9.20
CA ILE A 45 -9.24 -5.14 10.60
C ILE A 45 -8.87 -3.67 10.70
N LEU A 46 -7.83 -3.18 10.01
CA LEU A 46 -7.55 -1.74 9.99
C LEU A 46 -8.76 -0.97 9.44
N ARG A 47 -9.39 -1.41 8.35
CA ARG A 47 -10.57 -0.71 7.81
C ARG A 47 -11.71 -0.69 8.82
N LEU A 48 -12.06 -1.82 9.43
CA LEU A 48 -13.24 -1.96 10.29
C LEU A 48 -12.99 -1.55 11.74
N PHE A 49 -11.75 -1.46 12.22
CA PHE A 49 -11.44 -0.91 13.55
C PHE A 49 -10.94 0.53 13.48
N PHE A 50 -10.14 0.87 12.46
CA PHE A 50 -9.66 2.24 12.27
C PHE A 50 -10.79 3.12 11.75
N PHE A 51 -11.66 2.74 10.81
CA PHE A 51 -12.71 3.67 10.35
C PHE A 51 -13.80 3.98 11.39
N PRO A 52 -14.47 3.02 12.04
CA PRO A 52 -15.51 3.39 12.99
C PRO A 52 -14.95 4.04 14.25
N ASN A 53 -13.76 3.71 14.75
CA ASN A 53 -13.18 4.47 15.86
C ASN A 53 -12.57 5.81 15.41
N PHE A 54 -12.00 5.90 14.20
CA PHE A 54 -11.48 7.17 13.67
C PHE A 54 -12.61 8.13 13.23
N LEU A 55 -13.78 7.63 12.85
CA LEU A 55 -14.96 8.47 12.64
C LEU A 55 -15.72 8.67 13.97
N GLN A 56 -16.12 7.62 14.68
CA GLN A 56 -16.95 7.76 15.90
C GLN A 56 -16.22 8.42 17.08
N THR A 57 -14.91 8.22 17.24
CA THR A 57 -14.16 8.84 18.36
C THR A 57 -13.73 10.28 18.07
N HIS A 58 -13.76 10.74 16.82
CA HIS A 58 -13.35 12.11 16.47
C HIS A 58 -14.49 13.12 16.36
N PHE A 59 -15.76 12.70 16.54
CA PHE A 59 -16.91 13.61 16.45
C PHE A 59 -17.16 14.49 17.68
N ASP A 60 -16.43 14.34 18.79
CA ASP A 60 -16.67 15.16 19.98
C ASP A 60 -15.58 16.20 20.29
N THR A 61 -14.33 16.01 19.85
CA THR A 61 -13.23 16.90 20.31
C THR A 61 -12.16 17.25 19.26
N ASP A 62 -11.84 16.38 18.30
CA ASP A 62 -10.78 16.67 17.31
C ASP A 62 -11.23 17.54 16.13
N GLN A 63 -12.49 17.43 15.67
CA GLN A 63 -13.00 18.30 14.59
C GLN A 63 -13.02 19.78 14.99
N LYS A 64 -13.41 20.10 16.23
CA LYS A 64 -13.34 21.46 16.76
C LYS A 64 -11.92 22.02 16.83
N ARG A 65 -10.93 21.18 17.11
CA ARG A 65 -9.51 21.58 17.12
C ARG A 65 -8.96 21.72 15.70
N ALA A 66 -9.33 20.83 14.79
CA ALA A 66 -8.95 20.92 13.38
C ALA A 66 -9.51 22.18 12.72
N ASP A 67 -10.79 22.51 12.96
CA ASP A 67 -11.40 23.75 12.48
C ASP A 67 -10.74 24.98 13.12
N HIS A 68 -10.42 24.93 14.42
CA HIS A 68 -9.73 26.03 15.09
C HIS A 68 -8.31 26.24 14.55
N VAL A 69 -7.54 25.17 14.30
CA VAL A 69 -6.20 25.26 13.72
C VAL A 69 -6.27 25.69 12.25
N ALA A 70 -7.25 25.20 11.49
CA ALA A 70 -7.47 25.64 10.11
C ALA A 70 -7.81 27.13 10.02
N ASP A 71 -8.61 27.65 10.96
CA ASP A 71 -8.93 29.08 11.06
C ASP A 71 -7.68 29.92 11.43
N GLN A 72 -6.84 29.43 12.33
CA GLN A 72 -5.57 30.08 12.70
C GLN A 72 -4.53 30.06 11.54
N LEU A 73 -4.52 29.02 10.71
CA LEU A 73 -3.62 28.91 9.56
C LEU A 73 -4.12 29.67 8.32
N THR A 74 -5.43 29.84 8.19
CA THR A 74 -6.06 30.61 7.10
C THR A 74 -6.05 32.10 7.40
N ARG A 75 -5.84 32.51 8.66
CA ARG A 75 -5.49 33.89 8.98
C ARG A 75 -4.18 34.24 8.26
N PRO A 76 -4.21 35.14 7.27
CA PRO A 76 -2.96 35.63 6.72
C PRO A 76 -2.20 36.28 7.87
N VAL A 77 -0.95 35.87 8.09
CA VAL A 77 -0.03 36.60 8.95
C VAL A 77 0.01 38.01 8.38
N HIS A 78 -0.74 38.91 9.01
CA HIS A 78 -0.66 40.33 8.75
C HIS A 78 0.74 40.73 9.20
N GLY A 79 1.68 40.75 8.26
CA GLY A 79 2.98 41.37 8.45
C GLY A 79 2.75 42.81 8.85
N THR A 80 2.75 43.07 10.15
CA THR A 80 2.81 44.42 10.69
C THR A 80 4.25 44.89 10.47
N ASN A 81 4.48 45.52 9.32
CA ASN A 81 5.63 46.39 9.11
C ASN A 81 5.50 47.57 10.07
N HIS A 82 6.31 47.55 11.13
CA HIS A 82 6.72 48.72 11.89
C HIS A 82 8.24 48.67 12.01
#